data_AF-A0A8J2K1U8-F1
#
_entry.id   AF-A0A8J2K1U8-F1
#
_cell.length_a   1.000
_cell.length_b   1.000
_cell.length_c   1.000
_cell.angle_alpha   90.00
_cell.angle_beta   90.00
_cell.angle_gamma   90.00
#
_symmetry.space_group_name_H-M   'P 1'
#
loop_
_entity.id
_entity.type
_entity.pdbx_description
1 polymer ?
#
loop_
_entity_poly.entity_id
_entity_poly.type
_entity_poly.pdbx_seq_one_letter_code
_entity_poly.pdbx_strand_id
1 'polypeptide(L)' 'MKADICVHLNRKVFNEHPAFRLASDGCLRALAMHFTMSHSAPGDLLYHTGESIDNLCFIVTGSLEVIQDDEVVAIL' A
#
# COMPACT_ATOMS: atom_id res chain seq x y z
N MET A 1 12.75 -9.45 16.45
CA MET A 1 11.50 -10.24 16.48
C MET A 1 10.29 -9.48 15.94
N LYS A 2 9.77 -8.42 16.58
CA LYS A 2 8.58 -7.68 16.06
C LYS A 2 8.81 -7.13 14.64
N ALA A 3 9.96 -6.48 14.40
CA ALA A 3 10.29 -5.96 13.08
C ALA A 3 10.40 -7.06 12.02
N ASP A 4 10.96 -8.22 12.36
CA ASP A 4 11.08 -9.34 11.41
C ASP A 4 9.70 -9.92 11.03
N ILE A 5 8.76 -9.97 11.99
CA ILE A 5 7.36 -10.32 11.71
C ILE A 5 6.73 -9.29 10.77
N CYS A 6 6.90 -8.00 11.06
CA CYS A 6 6.38 -6.94 10.19
C CYS A 6 6.98 -7.01 8.77
N VAL A 7 8.27 -7.31 8.63
CA VAL A 7 8.90 -7.53 7.32
C VAL A 7 8.24 -8.71 6.60
N HIS A 8 7.98 -9.81 7.31
CA HIS A 8 7.31 -10.98 6.73
C HIS A 8 5.88 -10.69 6.28
N LEU A 9 5.11 -9.94 7.07
CA LEU A 9 3.74 -9.54 6.73
C LEU A 9 3.70 -8.66 5.48
N ASN A 10 4.68 -7.76 5.32
CA ASN A 10 4.76 -6.83 4.20
C ASN A 10 5.66 -7.32 3.05
N ARG A 11 6.06 -8.60 3.06
CA ARG A 11 7.05 -9.16 2.11
C ARG A 11 6.67 -9.00 0.64
N LYS A 12 5.37 -9.02 0.32
CA LYS A 12 4.91 -8.82 -1.06
C LYS A 12 5.30 -7.43 -1.56
N VAL A 13 5.05 -6.39 -0.75
CA VAL A 13 5.46 -5.01 -1.07
C VAL A 13 6.97 -4.92 -1.22
N PHE A 14 7.74 -5.42 -0.25
CA PHE A 14 9.20 -5.27 -0.26
C PHE A 14 9.90 -6.08 -1.36
N ASN A 15 9.36 -7.23 -1.73
CA ASN A 15 10.00 -8.10 -2.73
C ASN A 15 9.54 -7.81 -4.16
N GLU A 16 8.29 -7.39 -4.36
CA GLU A 16 7.70 -7.22 -5.69
C GLU A 16 7.82 -5.79 -6.21
N HIS A 17 7.82 -4.78 -5.32
CA HIS A 17 7.85 -3.39 -5.74
C HIS A 17 9.29 -2.87 -5.96
N PRO A 18 9.63 -2.30 -7.13
CA PRO A 18 11.00 -1.92 -7.47
C PRO A 18 11.60 -0.85 -6.55
N ALA A 19 10.76 -0.03 -5.90
CA ALA A 19 11.19 1.01 -4.97
C ALA A 19 12.02 0.47 -3.79
N PHE A 20 11.86 -0.80 -3.41
CA PHE A 20 12.55 -1.41 -2.26
C PHE A 20 13.72 -2.31 -2.65
N ARG A 21 14.00 -2.48 -3.94
CA ARG A 21 15.01 -3.42 -4.45
C ARG A 21 16.42 -3.23 -3.85
N LEU A 22 16.78 -1.99 -3.55
CA LEU A 22 18.10 -1.62 -3.02
C LEU A 22 18.06 -1.28 -1.52
N ALA A 23 16.92 -1.46 -0.86
CA ALA A 23 16.80 -1.19 0.56
C ALA A 23 17.59 -2.24 1.37
N SER A 24 18.39 -1.79 2.34
CA SER A 24 19.07 -2.70 3.26
C SER A 24 18.08 -3.35 4.23
N ASP A 25 18.44 -4.49 4.83
CA ASP A 25 17.61 -5.14 5.85
C ASP A 25 17.27 -4.20 7.03
N GLY A 26 18.20 -3.31 7.39
CA GLY A 26 17.97 -2.31 8.43
C GLY A 26 16.88 -1.32 8.03
N CYS A 27 16.91 -0.85 6.78
CA CYS A 27 15.89 0.03 6.21
C CYS A 27 14.53 -0.67 6.13
N LEU A 28 14.49 -1.92 5.64
CA LEU A 28 13.25 -2.70 5.56
C LEU A 28 12.62 -2.94 6.94
N ARG A 29 13.42 -3.30 7.95
CA ARG A 29 12.93 -3.46 9.32
C ARG A 29 12.39 -2.16 9.90
N ALA A 30 13.03 -1.03 9.63
CA ALA A 30 12.55 0.27 10.07
C ALA A 30 11.22 0.64 9.39
N LEU A 31 11.14 0.50 8.07
CA LEU A 31 9.92 0.78 7.30
C LEU A 31 8.76 -0.14 7.69
N ALA A 32 9.03 -1.44 7.85
CA ALA A 32 8.00 -2.43 8.15
C ALA A 32 7.20 -2.11 9.43
N MET A 33 7.82 -1.42 10.39
CA MET A 33 7.16 -1.01 11.62
C MET A 33 6.12 0.10 11.43
N HIS A 34 6.16 0.81 10.29
CA HIS A 34 5.25 1.91 9.95
C HIS A 34 4.22 1.54 8.88
N PHE A 35 4.32 0.34 8.29
CA PHE A 35 3.32 -0.16 7.36
C PHE A 35 2.08 -0.63 8.11
N THR A 36 0.90 -0.29 7.56
CA THR A 36 -0.39 -0.80 8.01
C THR A 36 -1.03 -1.59 6.87
N MET A 37 -1.48 -2.81 7.15
CA MET A 37 -2.23 -3.63 6.20
C MET A 37 -3.72 -3.35 6.39
N SER A 38 -4.38 -2.85 5.35
CA SER A 38 -5.82 -2.58 5.33
C SER A 38 -6.54 -3.52 4.35
N HIS A 39 -7.79 -3.82 4.65
CA HIS A 39 -8.67 -4.61 3.81
C HIS A 39 -9.96 -3.82 3.57
N SER A 40 -10.40 -3.80 2.32
CA SER A 40 -11.59 -3.07 1.90
C SER A 40 -12.49 -3.98 1.09
N ALA A 41 -13.79 -3.81 1.25
CA ALA A 41 -14.80 -4.55 0.51
C ALA A 41 -15.04 -3.93 -0.88
N PRO A 42 -15.60 -4.69 -1.84
CA PRO A 42 -16.03 -4.13 -3.11
C PRO A 42 -17.03 -2.98 -2.90
N GLY A 43 -16.76 -1.84 -3.53
CA GLY A 43 -17.57 -0.62 -3.39
C GLY A 43 -17.18 0.31 -2.24
N ASP A 44 -16.24 -0.08 -1.37
CA ASP A 44 -15.69 0.83 -0.37
C ASP A 44 -14.88 1.94 -1.05
N LEU A 45 -15.19 3.19 -0.71
CA LEU A 45 -14.41 4.33 -1.17
C LEU A 45 -13.25 4.58 -0.21
N LEU A 46 -12.02 4.41 -0.70
CA LEU A 46 -10.82 4.63 0.11
C LEU A 46 -10.50 6.12 0.25
N TYR A 47 -10.74 6.87 -0.83
CA TYR A 47 -10.47 8.29 -0.86
C TYR A 47 -11.57 9.10 -1.56
N HIS A 48 -11.87 10.28 -1.03
CA HIS A 48 -12.85 11.25 -1.52
C HIS A 48 -12.18 12.40 -2.27
N THR A 49 -12.88 12.93 -3.29
CA THR A 49 -12.48 14.15 -3.99
C THR A 49 -12.33 15.32 -3.02
N GLY A 50 -11.15 15.94 -3.01
CA GLY A 50 -10.85 17.13 -2.22
C GLY A 50 -10.32 16.87 -0.81
N GLU A 51 -10.15 15.61 -0.39
CA GLU A 51 -9.54 15.32 0.90
C GLU A 51 -8.00 15.31 0.87
N SER A 52 -7.38 15.35 2.06
CA SER A 52 -5.92 15.24 2.18
C SER A 52 -5.45 13.80 1.96
N ILE A 53 -4.43 13.63 1.13
CA ILE A 53 -3.78 12.34 0.92
C ILE A 53 -2.54 12.25 1.80
N ASP A 54 -2.74 11.76 3.03
CA ASP A 54 -1.69 11.68 4.04
C ASP A 54 -0.93 10.34 4.02
N ASN A 55 -1.43 9.35 3.28
CA ASN A 55 -0.87 8.00 3.21
C ASN A 55 -0.50 7.61 1.78
N LEU A 56 0.61 6.90 1.63
CA LEU A 56 0.99 6.20 0.41
C LEU A 56 0.62 4.72 0.52
N CYS A 57 -0.18 4.22 -0.42
CA CYS A 57 -0.66 2.84 -0.42
C CYS A 57 0.03 2.00 -1.50
N PHE A 58 0.18 0.71 -1.20
CA PHE A 58 0.60 -0.32 -2.15
C PHE A 58 -0.50 -1.36 -2.28
N ILE A 59 -1.00 -1.59 -3.49
CA ILE A 59 -2.04 -2.60 -3.74
C ILE A 59 -1.37 -3.96 -3.84
N VAL A 60 -1.65 -4.82 -2.86
CA VAL A 60 -1.02 -6.14 -2.74
C VAL A 60 -1.88 -7.24 -3.38
N THR A 61 -3.20 -7.06 -3.42
CA THR A 61 -4.18 -8.01 -3.98
C THR A 61 -5.49 -7.27 -4.27
N GLY A 62 -6.15 -7.63 -5.38
CA GLY A 62 -7.35 -6.95 -5.87
C GLY A 62 -7.04 -5.86 -6.87
N SER A 63 -8.06 -5.08 -7.23
CA SER A 63 -7.95 -3.92 -8.12
C SER A 63 -8.71 -2.74 -7.52
N LEU A 64 -8.29 -1.52 -7.85
CA LEU A 64 -8.99 -0.29 -7.46
C LEU A 64 -9.35 0.53 -8.69
N GLU A 65 -10.49 1.21 -8.63
CA GLU A 65 -10.92 2.17 -9.63
C GLU A 65 -10.67 3.59 -9.09
N VAL A 66 -10.10 4.44 -9.92
CA VAL A 66 -10.01 5.88 -9.65
C VAL A 66 -11.11 6.56 -10.44
N ILE A 67 -12.03 7.21 -9.74
CA ILE A 67 -13.22 7.84 -10.32
C ILE A 67 -13.11 9.35 -10.21
N GLN A 68 -13.36 10.06 -11.30
CA GLN A 68 -13.43 11.51 -11.35
C GLN A 68 -14.63 11.92 -12.23
N ASP A 69 -15.48 12.81 -11.73
CA ASP A 69 -16.68 13.30 -12.42
C ASP A 69 -17.60 12.16 -12.93
N ASP A 70 -17.83 11.15 -12.07
CA ASP A 70 -18.60 9.93 -12.34
C ASP A 70 -18.03 9.01 -13.45
N GLU A 71 -16.79 9.23 -13.88
CA GLU A 71 -16.09 8.42 -14.89
C GLU A 71 -14.84 7.74 -14.33
N VAL A 72 -14.57 6.50 -14.77
CA VAL A 72 -13.36 5.76 -14.36
C VAL A 72 -12.15 6.26 -15.17
N VAL A 73 -11.20 6.90 -14.50
CA VAL A 73 -9.98 7.46 -15.12
C VAL A 73 -8.78 6.53 -15.03
N ALA A 74 -8.77 5.59 -14.08
CA ALA A 74 -7.72 4.57 -13.96
C ALA A 74 -8.23 3.31 -13.27
N ILE A 75 -7.58 2.19 -13.59
CA ILE A 75 -7.69 0.92 -12.86
C ILE A 75 -6.28 0.56 -12.40
N LEU A 76 -6.13 0.32 -11.10
CA LEU A 76 -4.87 0.00 -10.43
C LEU A 76 -4.86 -1.46 -9.96
#